data_AF-A0A3D1J6E7-F1
#
_entry.id   AF-A0A3D1J6E7-F1
#
_cell.length_a   1.000
_cell.length_b   1.000
_cell.length_c   1.000
_cell.angle_alpha   90.00
_cell.angle_beta   90.00
_cell.angle_gamma   90.00
#
_symmetry.space_group_name_H-M   'P 1'
#
loop_
_entity.id
_entity.type
_entity.pdbx_description
1 polymer ?
#
loop_
_entity_poly.entity_id
_entity_poly.type
_entity_poly.pdbx_seq_one_letter_code
_entity_poly.pdbx_strand_id
1 'polypeptide(L)' 'MSTLPACPQCHSELTYEDGSLYICPECAHEWP' A
#
# COMPACT_ATOMS: atom_id res chain seq x y z
N MET A 1 -3.94 -13.18 -6.99
CA MET A 1 -2.73 -12.68 -6.32
C MET A 1 -2.77 -11.18 -6.49
N SER A 2 -3.13 -10.43 -5.45
CA SER A 2 -3.18 -8.98 -5.49
C SER A 2 -1.84 -8.45 -5.99
N THR A 3 -1.85 -7.71 -7.10
CA THR A 3 -0.65 -7.31 -7.85
C THR A 3 0.06 -6.10 -7.25
N LEU A 4 -0.38 -5.65 -6.08
CA LEU A 4 0.08 -4.43 -5.44
C LEU A 4 1.26 -4.76 -4.50
N PRO A 5 2.28 -3.90 -4.44
CA PRO A 5 3.41 -4.11 -3.55
C PRO A 5 2.95 -4.06 -2.09
N ALA A 6 3.59 -4.89 -1.27
CA ALA A 6 3.40 -4.81 0.18
C ALA A 6 3.89 -3.44 0.70
N CYS A 7 3.25 -2.95 1.76
CA CYS A 7 3.61 -1.68 2.37
C CYS A 7 5.05 -1.73 2.94
N PRO A 8 5.94 -0.79 2.58
CA PRO A 8 7.33 -0.79 3.07
C PRO A 8 7.46 -0.47 4.56
N GLN A 9 6.46 0.16 5.17
CA GLN A 9 6.50 0.57 6.58
C GLN A 9 6.06 -0.56 7.53
N CYS A 10 4.97 -1.26 7.20
CA CYS A 10 4.40 -2.31 8.06
C CYS A 10 4.50 -3.72 7.47
N HIS A 11 5.00 -3.88 6.24
CA HIS A 11 5.04 -5.15 5.49
C HIS A 11 3.67 -5.80 5.26
N SER A 12 2.61 -5.00 5.31
CA SER A 12 1.26 -5.46 4.97
C SER A 12 1.13 -5.78 3.48
N GLU A 13 0.50 -6.90 3.15
CA GLU A 13 0.09 -7.24 1.78
C GLU A 13 -1.18 -6.48 1.35
N LEU A 14 -1.80 -5.76 2.27
CA LEU A 14 -2.96 -4.92 2.02
C LEU A 14 -2.46 -3.52 1.65
N THR A 15 -2.52 -3.25 0.35
CA THR A 15 -2.24 -1.94 -0.25
C THR A 15 -3.35 -1.67 -1.25
N TYR A 16 -3.77 -0.42 -1.37
CA TYR A 16 -4.63 0.03 -2.48
C TYR A 16 -3.98 1.21 -3.19
N GLU A 17 -4.26 1.37 -4.48
CA GLU A 17 -3.83 2.52 -5.26
C GLU A 17 -4.92 3.60 -5.28
N ASP A 18 -4.56 4.85 -4.99
CA ASP A 18 -5.37 6.04 -5.21
C ASP A 18 -4.66 6.92 -6.24
N GLY A 19 -5.11 6.80 -7.49
CA GLY A 19 -4.54 7.53 -8.62
C GLY A 19 -3.11 7.10 -8.96
N SER A 20 -2.13 7.83 -8.44
CA SER A 20 -0.68 7.56 -8.64
C SER A 20 0.05 7.34 -7.32
N LEU A 21 -0.70 7.10 -6.25
CA LEU A 21 -0.17 6.81 -4.92
C LEU A 21 -0.69 5.45 -4.48
N TYR A 22 0.15 4.72 -3.76
CA TYR A 22 -0.19 3.55 -2.98
C TYR A 22 -0.45 3.98 -1.54
N ILE A 23 -1.53 3.46 -0.97
CA ILE A 23 -1.91 3.69 0.42
C ILE A 23 -2.07 2.36 1.12
N CYS A 24 -1.48 2.27 2.31
CA CYS A 24 -1.68 1.16 3.22
C CYS A 24 -2.83 1.46 4.20
N PRO A 25 -3.93 0.69 4.20
CA PRO A 25 -5.05 0.88 5.13
C PRO A 25 -4.71 0.48 6.57
N GLU A 26 -3.64 -0.28 6.81
CA GLU A 26 -3.25 -0.70 8.17
C GLU A 26 -2.48 0.38 8.93
N CYS A 27 -1.61 1.13 8.23
CA CYS A 27 -0.76 2.14 8.86
C CYS A 27 -0.93 3.55 8.29
N ALA A 28 -1.84 3.75 7.34
CA ALA A 28 -2.05 5.01 6.62
C ALA A 28 -0.77 5.57 5.97
N HIS A 29 0.16 4.69 5.58
CA HIS A 29 1.34 5.10 4.82
C HIS A 29 0.97 5.34 3.37
N GLU A 30 1.41 6.47 2.82
CA GLU A 30 1.15 6.90 1.46
C GLU A 30 2.50 6.97 0.73
N TRP A 31 2.64 6.32 -0.42
CA TRP A 31 3.88 6.32 -1.20
C TRP A 31 3.60 6.27 -2.71
N PRO A 32 4.48 6.78 -3.57
CA PRO A 32 4.34 6.70 -5.03
C PRO A 32 4.64 5.31 -5.59
#